data_AF-A0A1G0F717-F1
#
_entry.id   AF-A0A1G0F717-F1
#
_cell.length_a   1.000
_cell.length_b   1.000
_cell.length_c   1.000
_cell.angle_alpha   90.00
_cell.angle_beta   90.00
_cell.angle_gamma   90.00
#
_symmetry.space_group_name_H-M   'P 1'
#
loop_
_entity.id
_entity.type
_entity.pdbx_description
1 polymer ?
#
loop_
_entity_poly.entity_id
_entity_poly.type
_entity_poly.pdbx_seq_one_letter_code
_entity_poly.pdbx_strand_id
1 'polypeptide(L)'
;MSEKSSAIITVSSKGQIAIPKEFRVAAGLEAGSKVLIEYHKKHHTLSLSPVQQSMQSIFGIGKQDKKQQNNISDDDAISSLVEKEDNRTKQS
;
A
#
# COMPACT_ATOMS: atom_id res chain seq x y z
N MET A 1 36.36 2.85 -1.84
CA MET A 1 36.14 4.02 -2.71
C MET A 1 34.69 3.97 -3.17
N SER A 2 33.86 4.97 -2.88
CA SER A 2 32.49 4.99 -3.42
C SER A 2 32.55 5.36 -4.89
N GLU A 3 32.13 4.45 -5.77
CA GLU A 3 31.94 4.76 -7.18
C GLU A 3 30.76 5.71 -7.34
N LYS A 4 31.02 6.89 -7.90
CA LYS A 4 29.98 7.88 -8.18
C LYS A 4 29.57 7.77 -9.63
N SER A 5 28.32 7.39 -9.88
CA SER A 5 27.72 7.43 -11.21
C SER A 5 26.91 8.72 -11.40
N SER A 6 27.03 9.35 -12.57
CA SER A 6 26.34 10.61 -12.88
C SER A 6 25.88 10.63 -14.34
N ALA A 7 24.71 11.22 -14.61
CA ALA A 7 24.17 11.39 -15.95
C ALA A 7 23.59 12.81 -16.11
N ILE A 8 23.65 13.37 -17.31
CA ILE A 8 22.99 14.63 -17.68
C ILE A 8 21.67 14.28 -18.37
N ILE A 9 20.58 14.84 -17.89
CA ILE A 9 19.21 14.58 -18.37
C ILE A 9 18.48 15.89 -18.61
N THR A 10 17.73 15.94 -19.70
CA THR A 10 16.91 17.11 -20.06
C THR A 10 15.55 16.99 -19.38
N VAL A 11 15.10 18.07 -18.76
CA VAL A 11 13.73 18.18 -18.25
C VAL A 11 12.80 18.36 -19.44
N SER A 12 11.79 17.51 -19.58
CA SER A 12 10.82 17.64 -20.66
C SER A 12 9.98 18.91 -20.51
N SER A 13 9.28 19.32 -21.56
CA SER A 13 8.34 20.45 -21.52
C SER A 13 7.21 20.29 -20.50
N LYS A 14 6.97 19.06 -20.03
CA LYS A 14 5.98 18.74 -18.98
C LYS A 14 6.61 18.64 -17.57
N GLY A 15 7.87 19.04 -17.41
CA GLY A 15 8.58 18.96 -16.14
C GLY A 15 9.01 17.55 -15.73
N GLN A 16 9.04 16.59 -16.65
CA GLN A 16 9.41 15.20 -16.35
C GLN A 16 10.91 14.99 -16.52
N ILE A 17 11.50 14.19 -15.64
CA ILE A 17 12.87 13.69 -15.76
C ILE A 17 12.86 12.17 -15.87
N ALA A 18 13.70 11.63 -16.76
CA ALA A 18 13.88 10.19 -16.87
C ALA A 18 15.05 9.75 -15.98
N ILE A 19 14.83 8.72 -15.16
CA ILE A 19 15.91 8.10 -14.36
C ILE A 19 16.57 7.02 -15.23
N PRO A 20 17.90 7.11 -15.50
CA PRO A 20 18.62 6.11 -16.26
C PRO A 20 18.45 4.70 -15.70
N LYS A 21 18.51 3.69 -16.58
CA LYS A 21 18.21 2.30 -16.21
C LYS A 21 19.14 1.80 -15.09
N GLU A 22 20.42 2.10 -15.22
CA GLU A 22 21.47 1.76 -14.26
C GLU A 22 21.17 2.32 -12.87
N PHE A 23 20.64 3.55 -12.77
CA PHE A 23 20.32 4.17 -11.48
C PHE A 23 19.04 3.58 -10.90
N ARG A 24 18.05 3.26 -11.74
CA ARG A 24 16.83 2.57 -11.30
C ARG A 24 17.13 1.20 -10.72
N VAL A 25 17.94 0.40 -11.41
CA VAL A 25 18.34 -0.93 -10.96
C VAL A 25 19.12 -0.83 -9.64
N ALA A 26 20.09 0.09 -9.54
CA ALA A 26 20.87 0.28 -8.32
C ALA A 26 20.01 0.76 -7.13
N ALA A 27 18.97 1.56 -7.38
CA ALA A 27 18.07 2.07 -6.35
C ALA A 27 16.85 1.17 -6.07
N GLY A 28 16.73 0.02 -6.75
CA GLY A 28 15.57 -0.87 -6.62
C GLY A 28 14.25 -0.24 -7.07
N LEU A 29 14.29 0.68 -8.04
CA LEU A 29 13.12 1.38 -8.58
C LEU A 29 12.53 0.61 -9.76
N GLU A 30 11.26 0.29 -9.66
CA GLU A 30 10.47 -0.35 -10.71
C GLU A 30 9.40 0.61 -11.26
N ALA A 31 8.69 0.18 -12.29
CA ALA A 31 7.55 0.93 -12.79
C ALA A 31 6.47 1.03 -11.71
N GLY A 32 6.02 2.26 -11.41
CA GLY A 32 5.04 2.51 -10.34
C GLY A 32 5.65 2.73 -8.95
N SER A 33 6.97 2.57 -8.76
CA SER A 33 7.63 2.95 -7.51
C SER A 33 7.43 4.44 -7.21
N LYS A 34 7.18 4.75 -5.95
CA LYS A 34 7.09 6.13 -5.46
C LYS A 34 8.48 6.61 -5.03
N VAL A 35 8.78 7.87 -5.34
CA VAL A 35 10.04 8.52 -4.99
C VAL A 35 9.71 9.81 -4.24
N LEU A 36 10.39 10.04 -3.13
CA LEU A 36 10.35 11.30 -2.40
C LEU A 36 11.33 12.27 -3.07
N ILE A 37 10.87 13.48 -3.35
CA ILE A 37 11.68 14.57 -3.90
C ILE A 37 11.80 15.65 -2.83
N GLU A 38 13.03 15.96 -2.41
CA GLU A 38 13.29 17.02 -1.45
C GLU A 38 14.20 18.08 -2.07
N TYR A 39 13.87 19.35 -1.81
CA TYR A 39 14.67 20.49 -2.27
C TYR A 39 15.45 21.10 -1.11
N HIS A 40 16.77 20.98 -1.18
CA HIS A 40 17.69 21.51 -0.18
C HIS A 40 18.08 22.93 -0.54
N LYS A 41 17.36 23.92 0.02
CA LYS A 41 17.55 25.35 -0.27
C LYS A 41 19.00 25.83 -0.12
N LYS A 42 19.74 25.32 0.86
CA LYS A 42 21.12 25.74 1.17
C LYS A 42 22.11 25.44 0.03
N HIS A 43 21.91 24.32 -0.67
CA HIS A 43 22.84 23.83 -1.69
C HIS A 43 22.23 23.87 -3.10
N HIS A 44 20.97 24.30 -3.21
CA HIS A 44 20.20 24.25 -4.46
C HIS A 44 20.18 22.85 -5.09
N THR A 45 20.15 21.81 -4.27
CA THR A 45 20.13 20.41 -4.71
C THR A 45 18.76 19.78 -4.54
N LEU A 46 18.42 18.88 -5.46
CA LEU A 46 17.29 17.96 -5.32
C LEU A 46 17.82 16.59 -4.91
N SER A 47 17.26 16.01 -3.86
CA SER A 47 17.47 14.59 -3.52
C SER A 47 16.25 13.77 -3.93
N LEU A 48 16.53 12.57 -4.44
CA LEU A 48 15.54 11.58 -4.83
C LEU A 48 15.79 10.33 -3.98
N SER A 49 14.78 9.86 -3.25
CA SER A 49 14.87 8.64 -2.45
C SER A 49 13.65 7.74 -2.67
N PRO A 50 13.82 6.41 -2.81
CA PRO A 50 12.69 5.49 -2.90
C PRO A 50 11.82 5.57 -1.63
N VAL A 51 10.50 5.62 -1.80
CA VAL A 51 9.57 5.51 -0.68
C VAL A 51 9.33 4.03 -0.39
N GLN A 52 9.91 3.51 0.69
CA GLN A 52 9.58 2.17 1.16
C GLN A 52 8.17 2.19 1.76
N GLN A 53 7.24 1.52 1.10
CA GLN A 53 5.93 1.25 1.70
C GLN A 53 6.08 -0.02 2.54
N SER A 54 5.77 0.07 3.84
CA SER A 54 5.66 -1.14 4.65
C SER A 54 4.50 -1.98 4.13
N MET A 55 4.62 -3.31 4.20
CA MET A 55 3.57 -4.23 3.73
C MET A 55 2.19 -3.91 4.34
N GLN A 56 2.15 -3.32 5.55
CA GLN A 56 0.90 -2.91 6.19
C GLN A 56 0.08 -1.90 5.37
N SER A 57 0.72 -1.03 4.57
CA SER A 57 0.02 -0.07 3.69
C SER A 57 -0.58 -0.71 2.44
N ILE A 58 -0.09 -1.89 2.03
CA ILE A 58 -0.55 -2.60 0.83
C ILE A 58 -1.72 -3.54 1.17
N PHE A 59 -1.72 -4.14 2.37
CA PHE A 59 -2.77 -5.08 2.80
C PHE A 59 -4.07 -4.43 3.31
N GLY A 60 -4.18 -3.09 3.34
CA GLY A 60 -5.33 -2.38 3.90
C GLY A 60 -6.44 -1.99 2.93
N ILE A 61 -6.21 -2.04 1.61
CA ILE A 61 -7.16 -1.52 0.60
C ILE A 61 -8.30 -2.51 0.31
N GLY A 62 -8.16 -3.78 0.71
CA GLY A 62 -9.18 -4.83 0.49
C GLY A 62 -10.12 -5.13 1.67
N LYS A 63 -10.01 -4.43 2.81
CA LYS A 63 -10.81 -4.73 4.02
C LYS A 63 -11.31 -3.47 4.74
N GLN A 64 -11.85 -2.51 4.00
CA GLN A 64 -12.66 -1.45 4.58
C GLN A 64 -14.09 -1.50 4.03
N ASP A 65 -14.70 -2.68 4.11
CA ASP A 65 -16.15 -2.79 4.19
C ASP A 65 -16.51 -3.51 5.49
N LYS A 66 -17.22 -2.77 6.35
CA LYS A 66 -17.93 -3.21 7.56
C LYS A 66 -17.11 -3.89 8.67
N LYS A 67 -16.69 -3.11 9.66
CA LYS A 67 -16.61 -3.59 11.05
C LYS A 67 -17.14 -2.56 12.05
N GLN A 68 -18.44 -2.30 11.94
CA GLN A 68 -19.30 -2.29 13.12
C GLN A 68 -20.30 -3.42 12.92
N GLN A 69 -20.14 -4.50 13.68
CA GLN A 69 -21.21 -5.23 14.37
C GLN A 69 -20.68 -6.60 14.81
N ASN A 70 -20.62 -6.73 16.14
CA ASN A 70 -20.73 -7.93 16.97
C ASN A 70 -20.04 -9.20 16.47
N ASN A 71 -18.98 -9.58 17.19
CA ASN A 71 -18.51 -10.97 17.28
C ASN A 71 -19.67 -11.84 17.78
N ILE A 72 -20.43 -12.42 16.86
CA ILE A 72 -21.17 -13.64 17.10
C ILE A 72 -20.31 -14.72 16.44
N SER A 73 -19.82 -15.66 17.24
CA SER A 73 -19.13 -16.84 16.75
C SER A 73 -20.09 -17.60 15.82
N ASP A 74 -19.61 -18.09 14.67
CA ASP A 74 -20.45 -18.81 13.71
C ASP A 74 -21.18 -20.02 14.34
N ASP A 75 -20.62 -20.57 15.43
CA ASP A 75 -21.24 -21.63 16.24
C ASP A 75 -22.51 -21.19 17.00
N ASP A 76 -22.59 -19.92 17.43
CA ASP A 76 -23.75 -19.39 18.18
C ASP A 76 -24.93 -19.11 17.23
N ALA A 77 -24.65 -18.72 15.98
CA ALA A 77 -25.67 -18.46 14.98
C ALA A 77 -26.44 -19.73 14.60
N ILE A 78 -25.76 -20.88 14.54
CA ILE A 78 -26.37 -22.19 14.21
C ILE A 78 -27.23 -22.70 15.37
N SER A 79 -26.77 -22.58 16.62
CA SER A 79 -27.55 -22.99 17.80
C SER A 79 -28.90 -22.26 17.90
N SER A 80 -28.93 -20.97 17.59
CA SER A 80 -30.16 -20.17 17.66
C SER A 80 -31.22 -20.50 16.59
N LEU A 81 -30.82 -21.17 15.50
CA LEU A 81 -31.72 -21.64 14.44
C LEU A 81 -32.33 -23.00 14.79
N VAL A 82 -31.56 -23.87 15.45
CA VAL A 82 -32.03 -25.20 15.88
C VAL A 82 -33.07 -25.11 17.01
N GLU A 83 -32.91 -24.19 17.96
CA GLU A 83 -33.87 -24.03 19.07
C GLU A 83 -35.24 -23.45 18.65
N LYS A 84 -35.33 -22.81 17.49
CA LYS A 84 -36.59 -22.22 16.98
C LYS A 84 -37.47 -23.19 16.20
N GLU A 85 -36.90 -24.26 15.64
CA GLU A 85 -37.70 -25.26 14.93
C GLU A 85 -38.41 -26.25 15.87
N ASP A 86 -37.82 -26.57 17.04
CA ASP A 86 -38.41 -27.55 17.97
C ASP A 86 -39.64 -27.03 18.75
N ASN A 87 -39.85 -25.70 18.82
CA ASN A 87 -40.99 -25.11 19.53
C ASN A 87 -42.25 -24.92 18.67
N ARG A 88 -42.22 -25.19 17.35
CA ARG A 88 -43.42 -25.11 16.51
C ARG A 88 -44.24 -26.39 16.46
N THR A 89 -43.67 -27.53 16.85
CA THR A 89 -44.31 -28.84 16.65
C THR A 89 -45.07 -29.37 17.87
N LYS A 90 -45.14 -28.59 18.97
CA LYS A 90 -45.86 -28.97 20.20
C LYS A 90 -47.10 -28.12 20.52
N GLN A 91 -47.52 -27.25 19.61
CA GLN A 91 -48.81 -26.56 19.67
C GLN A 91 -49.57 -26.71 18.34
N SER A 92 -50.01 -27.93 18.05
CA SER A 92 -51.17 -28.22 17.20
C SER A 92 -51.84 -29.48 17.70
#